data_AF-A0A351X058-F1
#
_entry.id   AF-A0A351X058-F1
#
_cell.length_a   1.000
_cell.length_b   1.000
_cell.length_c   1.000
_cell.angle_alpha   90.00
_cell.angle_beta   90.00
_cell.angle_gamma   90.00
#
_symmetry.space_group_name_H-M   'P 1'
#
loop_
_entity.id
_entity.type
_entity.pdbx_description
1 polymer ?
#
loop_
_entity_poly.entity_id
_entity_poly.type
_entity_poly.pdbx_seq_one_letter_code
_entity_poly.pdbx_strand_id
1 'polypeptide(L)'
;MTKDKDERKRSHLKLVVNNAEIRSARPSGAEQEFVPLEELIANRDAFRTAFYRGMGRMQTKGYVALERFLAGREAPYGIDPIHGKVLVLPAGSLSPESLEFGSPQDEVLLSISEDAGGSGLCFSLEMILPYFSEDDAVMEEALLFAPVLQYGALFLEENPHDGLLDLIYRLAVPLYPPLLTTRLAERMFSIFSFELKETFLALTDYPEG
;
A
#
# COMPACT_ATOMS: atom_id res chain seq x y z
N MET A 1 -10.13 31.74 0.71
CA MET A 1 -11.32 30.90 0.52
C MET A 1 -11.27 29.83 1.59
N THR A 2 -12.24 29.82 2.48
CA THR A 2 -12.39 28.85 3.57
C THR A 2 -12.67 27.48 2.95
N LYS A 3 -11.68 26.58 2.99
CA LYS A 3 -11.90 25.16 2.67
C LYS A 3 -12.89 24.61 3.71
N ASP A 4 -13.94 23.98 3.21
CA ASP A 4 -14.97 23.29 4.00
C ASP A 4 -14.26 22.19 4.83
N LYS A 5 -14.10 22.44 6.15
CA LYS A 5 -13.45 21.56 7.14
C LYS A 5 -14.47 20.54 7.66
N ASP A 6 -14.96 19.69 6.78
CA ASP A 6 -15.78 18.55 7.19
C ASP A 6 -14.86 17.32 7.22
N GLU A 7 -14.35 16.99 8.40
CA GLU A 7 -13.43 15.87 8.68
C GLU A 7 -13.95 14.53 8.15
N ARG A 8 -15.28 14.40 8.01
CA ARG A 8 -15.99 13.22 7.47
C ARG A 8 -15.94 13.09 5.95
N LYS A 9 -15.30 14.03 5.25
CA LYS A 9 -15.19 14.05 3.78
C LYS A 9 -13.76 13.87 3.27
N ARG A 10 -12.77 13.53 4.12
CA ARG A 10 -11.47 13.08 3.60
C ARG A 10 -11.74 11.77 2.88
N SER A 11 -11.75 11.80 1.54
CA SER A 11 -11.87 10.61 0.72
C SER A 11 -10.82 9.62 1.21
N HIS A 12 -11.24 8.47 1.71
CA HIS A 12 -10.33 7.42 2.15
C HIS A 12 -9.37 7.13 0.98
N LEU A 13 -8.14 7.64 1.14
CA LEU A 13 -6.95 7.50 0.32
C LEU A 13 -6.91 8.23 -1.04
N LYS A 14 -6.18 9.35 -1.03
CA LYS A 14 -5.32 9.79 -2.15
C LYS A 14 -3.94 9.15 -1.97
N LEU A 15 -3.78 7.92 -2.43
CA LEU A 15 -2.51 7.22 -2.35
C LEU A 15 -1.72 7.36 -3.66
N VAL A 16 -0.91 8.41 -3.72
CA VAL A 16 0.30 8.41 -4.56
C VAL A 16 1.30 7.50 -3.86
N VAL A 17 1.35 6.24 -4.29
CA VAL A 17 2.30 5.27 -3.75
C VAL A 17 3.70 5.62 -4.23
N ASN A 18 4.54 5.95 -3.26
CA ASN A 18 5.90 6.42 -3.43
C ASN A 18 6.84 5.27 -3.82
N ASN A 19 7.32 5.24 -5.08
CA ASN A 19 8.50 4.47 -5.46
C ASN A 19 9.76 5.24 -5.02
N ALA A 20 10.70 4.55 -4.36
CA ALA A 20 11.99 5.11 -3.96
C ALA A 20 12.78 5.76 -5.12
N GLU A 21 12.56 5.34 -6.37
CA GLU A 21 13.18 5.93 -7.57
C GLU A 21 12.57 7.30 -7.95
N ILE A 22 11.28 7.51 -7.67
CA ILE A 22 10.57 8.79 -7.92
C ILE A 22 10.99 9.85 -6.89
N ARG A 23 11.45 9.44 -5.69
CA ARG A 23 12.00 10.35 -4.65
C ARG A 23 13.22 11.16 -5.11
N SER A 24 13.93 10.73 -6.16
CA SER A 24 15.14 11.43 -6.64
C SER A 24 14.86 12.63 -7.55
N ALA A 25 13.65 12.73 -8.11
CA ALA A 25 13.24 13.84 -8.95
C ALA A 25 12.39 14.82 -8.14
N ARG A 26 12.85 16.08 -8.02
CA ARG A 26 12.05 17.17 -7.43
C ARG A 26 10.64 17.17 -8.02
N PRO A 27 9.58 17.38 -7.22
CA PRO A 27 8.20 17.31 -7.69
C PRO A 27 7.99 18.31 -8.83
N SER A 28 7.63 17.82 -10.02
CA SER A 28 7.06 18.67 -11.06
C SER A 28 5.67 19.05 -10.59
N GLY A 29 5.35 20.34 -10.53
CA GLY A 29 4.10 20.91 -10.00
C GLY A 29 2.82 20.60 -10.79
N ALA A 30 2.71 19.40 -11.36
CA ALA A 30 1.47 18.87 -11.90
C ALA A 30 0.76 18.08 -10.79
N GLU A 31 -0.50 18.41 -10.52
CA GLU A 31 -1.38 17.56 -9.71
C GLU A 31 -1.31 16.14 -10.29
N GLN A 32 -0.87 15.17 -9.50
CA GLN A 32 -0.80 13.78 -9.94
C GLN A 32 -2.24 13.27 -10.11
N GLU A 33 -2.56 12.78 -11.30
CA GLU A 33 -3.89 12.32 -11.68
C GLU A 33 -4.22 11.03 -10.93
N PHE A 34 -5.16 11.10 -9.99
CA PHE A 34 -5.61 9.95 -9.21
C PHE A 34 -6.50 9.03 -10.04
N VAL A 35 -6.22 7.73 -10.02
CA VAL A 35 -7.04 6.70 -10.68
C VAL A 35 -7.67 5.81 -9.61
N PRO A 36 -9.01 5.81 -9.44
CA PRO A 36 -9.69 4.99 -8.44
C PRO A 36 -9.42 3.48 -8.63
N LEU A 37 -9.44 2.71 -7.55
CA LEU A 37 -9.25 1.26 -7.60
C LEU A 37 -10.20 0.55 -8.57
N GLU A 38 -11.47 0.95 -8.63
CA GLU A 38 -12.44 0.37 -9.57
C GLU A 38 -12.01 0.58 -11.02
N GLU A 39 -11.44 1.75 -11.32
CA GLU A 39 -10.91 2.06 -12.64
C GLU A 39 -9.63 1.29 -12.93
N LEU A 40 -8.73 1.15 -11.94
CA LEU A 40 -7.53 0.32 -12.04
C LEU A 40 -7.87 -1.16 -12.29
N ILE A 41 -8.92 -1.68 -11.66
CA ILE A 41 -9.43 -3.04 -11.87
C ILE A 41 -10.05 -3.15 -13.26
N ALA A 42 -10.95 -2.24 -13.63
CA ALA A 42 -11.69 -2.29 -14.89
C ALA A 42 -10.78 -2.16 -16.12
N ASN A 43 -9.77 -1.30 -16.05
CA ASN A 43 -8.84 -1.02 -17.14
C ASN A 43 -7.49 -1.74 -17.00
N ARG A 44 -7.37 -2.69 -16.07
CA ARG A 44 -6.13 -3.43 -15.78
C ARG A 44 -5.42 -3.93 -17.04
N ASP A 45 -6.15 -4.58 -17.94
CA ASP A 45 -5.54 -5.16 -19.13
C ASP A 45 -5.00 -4.09 -20.10
N ALA A 46 -5.64 -2.92 -20.15
CA ALA A 46 -5.17 -1.78 -20.93
C ALA A 46 -3.91 -1.15 -20.30
N PHE A 47 -3.85 -1.07 -18.97
CA PHE A 47 -2.69 -0.52 -18.25
C PHE A 47 -1.47 -1.44 -18.25
N ARG A 48 -1.65 -2.74 -18.49
CA ARG A 48 -0.59 -3.75 -18.34
C ARG A 48 0.66 -3.44 -19.16
N THR A 49 0.50 -2.94 -20.39
CA THR A 49 1.63 -2.57 -21.25
C THR A 49 2.44 -1.40 -20.67
N ALA A 50 1.76 -0.39 -20.12
CA ALA A 50 2.42 0.76 -19.50
C ALA A 50 3.08 0.37 -18.17
N PHE A 51 2.41 -0.44 -17.36
CA PHE A 51 2.90 -0.95 -16.09
C PHE A 51 4.27 -1.65 -16.23
N TYR A 52 4.37 -2.63 -17.14
CA TYR A 52 5.59 -3.40 -17.35
C TYR A 52 6.69 -2.66 -18.12
N ARG A 53 6.42 -1.46 -18.64
CA ARG A 53 7.38 -0.72 -19.47
C ARG A 53 8.63 -0.37 -18.65
N GLY A 54 9.79 -0.84 -19.11
CA GLY A 54 11.08 -0.55 -18.48
C GLY A 54 11.35 -1.32 -17.18
N MET A 55 10.52 -2.31 -16.81
CA MET A 55 10.82 -3.19 -15.67
C MET A 55 11.90 -4.21 -16.01
N GLY A 56 12.70 -4.57 -14.99
CA GLY A 56 13.68 -5.65 -15.08
C GLY A 56 13.03 -7.01 -15.31
N ARG A 57 13.81 -7.98 -15.83
CA ARG A 57 13.29 -9.34 -16.13
C ARG A 57 12.85 -10.07 -14.86
N MET A 58 13.56 -9.89 -13.74
CA MET A 58 13.22 -10.58 -12.49
C MET A 58 12.00 -9.94 -11.85
N GLN A 59 11.97 -8.61 -11.78
CA GLN A 59 10.81 -7.85 -11.33
C GLN A 59 9.55 -8.24 -12.10
N THR A 60 9.62 -8.27 -13.44
CA THR A 60 8.51 -8.68 -14.32
C THR A 60 8.02 -10.08 -13.98
N LYS A 61 8.92 -11.05 -13.76
CA LYS A 61 8.54 -12.42 -13.37
C LYS A 61 7.86 -12.46 -12.00
N GLY A 62 8.32 -11.64 -11.05
CA GLY A 62 7.70 -11.51 -9.74
C GLY A 62 6.26 -11.01 -9.85
N TYR A 63 6.04 -9.92 -10.57
CA TYR A 63 4.70 -9.37 -10.79
C TYR A 63 3.78 -10.35 -11.53
N VAL A 64 4.28 -11.05 -12.57
CA VAL A 64 3.49 -12.08 -13.26
C VAL A 64 3.13 -13.24 -12.33
N ALA A 65 4.02 -13.65 -11.43
CA ALA A 65 3.72 -14.67 -10.43
C ALA A 65 2.66 -14.19 -9.43
N LEU A 66 2.73 -12.92 -9.01
CA LEU A 66 1.77 -12.29 -8.13
C LEU A 66 0.39 -12.14 -8.78
N GLU A 67 0.31 -11.66 -10.02
CA GLU A 67 -0.94 -11.59 -10.78
C GLU A 67 -1.60 -12.98 -10.91
N ARG A 68 -0.82 -14.02 -11.21
CA ARG A 68 -1.33 -15.41 -11.26
C ARG A 68 -1.84 -15.89 -9.91
N PHE A 69 -1.14 -15.55 -8.83
CA PHE A 69 -1.56 -15.88 -7.48
C PHE A 69 -2.89 -15.23 -7.11
N LEU A 70 -3.04 -13.93 -7.38
CA LEU A 70 -4.27 -13.18 -7.13
C LEU A 70 -5.43 -13.70 -7.98
N ALA A 71 -5.19 -13.96 -9.27
CA ALA A 71 -6.18 -14.55 -10.16
C ALA A 71 -6.64 -15.94 -9.69
N GLY A 72 -5.72 -16.78 -9.21
CA GLY A 72 -6.05 -18.10 -8.64
C GLY A 72 -6.87 -18.04 -7.35
N ARG A 73 -6.87 -16.90 -6.65
CA ARG A 73 -7.69 -16.63 -5.46
C ARG A 73 -8.99 -15.89 -5.77
N GLU A 74 -9.26 -15.60 -7.04
CA GLU A 74 -10.36 -14.73 -7.47
C GLU A 74 -10.36 -13.36 -6.78
N ALA A 75 -9.18 -12.89 -6.34
CA ALA A 75 -9.05 -11.61 -5.66
C ALA A 75 -9.09 -10.45 -6.67
N PRO A 76 -9.95 -9.43 -6.48
CA PRO A 76 -9.95 -8.25 -7.33
C PRO A 76 -8.65 -7.47 -7.11
N TYR A 77 -8.03 -7.05 -8.21
CA TYR A 77 -6.83 -6.23 -8.16
C TYR A 77 -6.71 -5.34 -9.39
N GLY A 78 -6.23 -4.12 -9.18
CA GLY A 78 -5.85 -3.16 -10.20
C GLY A 78 -4.32 -3.05 -10.33
N ILE A 79 -3.85 -2.44 -11.41
CA ILE A 79 -2.44 -2.10 -11.59
C ILE A 79 -2.30 -0.61 -11.89
N ASP A 80 -1.41 0.07 -11.17
CA ASP A 80 -1.12 1.48 -11.39
C ASP A 80 0.14 1.62 -12.26
N PRO A 81 0.03 2.05 -13.53
CA PRO A 81 1.18 2.21 -14.41
C PRO A 81 1.97 3.50 -14.16
N ILE A 82 1.45 4.43 -13.35
CA ILE A 82 1.96 5.79 -13.17
C ILE A 82 2.63 5.92 -11.80
N HIS A 83 1.94 5.57 -10.72
CA HIS A 83 2.41 5.80 -9.36
C HIS A 83 3.11 4.55 -8.82
N GLY A 84 4.44 4.58 -8.89
CA GLY A 84 5.30 3.59 -8.27
C GLY A 84 5.19 2.15 -8.80
N LYS A 85 4.38 1.90 -9.84
CA LYS A 85 4.18 0.59 -10.47
C LYS A 85 3.74 -0.47 -9.47
N VAL A 86 2.64 -0.19 -8.78
CA VAL A 86 2.07 -1.07 -7.77
C VAL A 86 0.84 -1.82 -8.25
N LEU A 87 0.63 -2.99 -7.67
CA LEU A 87 -0.64 -3.71 -7.71
C LEU A 87 -1.48 -3.24 -6.52
N VAL A 88 -2.74 -2.87 -6.76
CA VAL A 88 -3.65 -2.36 -5.73
C VAL A 88 -4.79 -3.35 -5.55
N LEU A 89 -5.19 -3.63 -4.31
CA LEU A 89 -6.32 -4.49 -4.00
C LEU A 89 -7.07 -4.02 -2.75
N PRO A 90 -8.37 -4.34 -2.61
CA PRO A 90 -9.11 -4.02 -1.39
C PRO A 90 -8.52 -4.76 -0.19
N ALA A 91 -8.31 -4.07 0.93
CA ALA A 91 -7.82 -4.66 2.18
C ALA A 91 -8.73 -5.79 2.67
N GLY A 92 -10.05 -5.65 2.48
CA GLY A 92 -11.03 -6.70 2.79
C GLY A 92 -10.88 -7.99 1.97
N SER A 93 -10.20 -7.94 0.82
CA SER A 93 -9.85 -9.17 0.06
C SER A 93 -8.66 -9.92 0.67
N LEU A 94 -7.88 -9.25 1.53
CA LEU A 94 -6.70 -9.80 2.20
C LEU A 94 -6.99 -10.23 3.63
N SER A 95 -7.71 -9.39 4.36
CA SER A 95 -8.03 -9.56 5.77
C SER A 95 -9.52 -9.23 5.96
N PRO A 96 -10.44 -10.16 5.63
CA PRO A 96 -11.86 -9.93 5.86
C PRO A 96 -12.17 -9.55 7.31
N GLU A 97 -11.41 -10.10 8.27
CA GLU A 97 -11.53 -9.82 9.69
C GLU A 97 -11.10 -8.39 10.05
N SER A 98 -10.26 -7.75 9.23
CA SER A 98 -9.87 -6.36 9.47
C SER A 98 -10.98 -5.37 9.14
N LEU A 99 -12.01 -5.79 8.38
CA LEU A 99 -13.19 -4.96 8.08
C LEU A 99 -14.06 -4.67 9.31
N GLU A 100 -13.88 -5.39 10.42
CA GLU A 100 -14.54 -5.08 11.69
C GLU A 100 -14.06 -3.74 12.27
N PHE A 101 -12.84 -3.34 11.93
CA PHE A 101 -12.14 -2.18 12.49
C PHE A 101 -11.65 -1.18 11.42
N GLY A 102 -11.64 -1.57 10.15
CA GLY A 102 -11.25 -0.77 9.00
C GLY A 102 -12.41 -0.40 8.08
N SER A 103 -12.12 0.34 7.02
CA SER A 103 -13.10 0.75 6.01
C SER A 103 -13.16 -0.25 4.85
N PRO A 104 -14.34 -0.50 4.25
CA PRO A 104 -14.45 -1.25 2.99
C PRO A 104 -13.67 -0.62 1.82
N GLN A 105 -13.28 0.65 1.94
CA GLN A 105 -12.51 1.42 0.96
C GLN A 105 -11.00 1.31 1.17
N ASP A 106 -10.56 0.62 2.22
CA ASP A 106 -9.14 0.49 2.52
C ASP A 106 -8.42 -0.31 1.42
N GLU A 107 -7.25 0.18 1.02
CA GLU A 107 -6.46 -0.36 -0.08
C GLU A 107 -5.12 -0.88 0.42
N VAL A 108 -4.67 -1.98 -0.17
CA VAL A 108 -3.32 -2.51 0.03
C VAL A 108 -2.55 -2.38 -1.27
N LEU A 109 -1.27 -2.08 -1.12
CA LEU A 109 -0.35 -1.79 -2.19
C LEU A 109 0.72 -2.88 -2.20
N LEU A 110 0.84 -3.54 -3.33
CA LEU A 110 1.78 -4.63 -3.53
C LEU A 110 2.85 -4.17 -4.50
N SER A 111 4.11 -4.22 -4.07
CA SER A 111 5.24 -3.85 -4.91
C SER A 111 6.33 -4.91 -4.88
N ILE A 112 6.96 -5.15 -6.02
CA ILE A 112 8.12 -6.01 -6.15
C ILE A 112 9.26 -5.15 -6.67
N SER A 113 10.34 -5.05 -5.92
CA SER A 113 11.54 -4.31 -6.29
C SER A 113 12.73 -5.25 -6.45
N GLU A 114 13.63 -4.91 -7.39
CA GLU A 114 14.94 -5.56 -7.47
C GLU A 114 15.85 -4.94 -6.39
N ASP A 115 16.69 -5.76 -5.76
CA ASP A 115 17.72 -5.23 -4.87
C ASP A 115 18.75 -4.40 -5.67
N ALA A 116 19.47 -3.51 -4.98
CA ALA A 116 20.49 -2.67 -5.62
C ALA A 116 21.62 -3.49 -6.31
N GLY A 117 21.77 -4.75 -5.92
CA GLY A 117 22.72 -5.69 -6.51
C GLY A 117 22.21 -6.44 -7.75
N GLY A 118 20.94 -6.29 -8.12
CA GLY A 118 20.31 -7.02 -9.23
C GLY A 118 20.33 -8.55 -9.06
N SER A 119 20.37 -9.04 -7.82
CA SER A 119 20.51 -10.44 -7.44
C SER A 119 19.32 -10.98 -6.64
N GLY A 120 18.52 -10.09 -6.07
CA GLY A 120 17.41 -10.37 -5.20
C GLY A 120 16.15 -9.61 -5.62
N LEU A 121 15.02 -10.08 -5.10
CA LEU A 121 13.77 -9.33 -5.14
C LEU A 121 13.36 -9.00 -3.71
N CYS A 122 12.64 -7.92 -3.52
CA CYS A 122 11.89 -7.64 -2.30
C CYS A 122 10.41 -7.61 -2.66
N PHE A 123 9.58 -8.29 -1.88
CA PHE A 123 8.13 -8.16 -1.99
C PHE A 123 7.62 -7.34 -0.80
N SER A 124 6.98 -6.20 -1.09
CA SER A 124 6.41 -5.29 -0.11
C SER A 124 4.89 -5.28 -0.20
N LEU A 125 4.25 -5.25 0.96
CA LEU A 125 2.83 -4.97 1.16
C LEU A 125 2.74 -3.71 2.02
N GLU A 126 1.99 -2.72 1.55
CA GLU A 126 1.86 -1.43 2.20
C GLU A 126 0.40 -1.03 2.30
N MET A 127 0.04 -0.37 3.39
CA MET A 127 -1.28 0.20 3.61
C MET A 127 -1.14 1.51 4.37
N ILE A 128 -1.82 2.55 3.90
CA ILE A 128 -2.10 3.71 4.74
C ILE A 128 -3.28 3.37 5.61
N LEU A 129 -3.09 3.49 6.92
CA LEU A 129 -4.12 3.21 7.89
C LEU A 129 -5.13 4.36 7.89
N PRO A 130 -6.42 4.10 8.16
CA PRO A 130 -7.45 5.12 8.22
C PRO A 130 -7.37 5.92 9.53
N TYR A 131 -6.16 6.24 9.98
CA TYR A 131 -5.85 7.04 11.15
C TYR A 131 -5.13 8.31 10.69
N PHE A 132 -5.73 9.47 10.95
CA PHE A 132 -5.16 10.77 10.61
C PHE A 132 -5.60 11.83 11.62
N SER A 133 -4.78 12.87 11.77
CA SER A 133 -5.06 14.04 12.59
C SER A 133 -4.46 15.28 11.94
N GLU A 134 -5.09 16.45 12.11
CA GLU A 134 -4.46 17.75 11.79
C GLU A 134 -3.38 18.13 12.83
N ASP A 135 -3.30 17.41 13.95
CA ASP A 135 -2.29 17.59 14.99
C ASP A 135 -1.18 16.54 14.83
N ASP A 136 -0.01 17.01 14.38
CA ASP A 136 1.19 16.18 14.22
C ASP A 136 1.58 15.46 15.53
N ALA A 137 1.33 16.06 16.70
CA ALA A 137 1.65 15.44 17.98
C ALA A 137 0.81 14.18 18.23
N VAL A 138 -0.46 14.18 17.82
CA VAL A 138 -1.35 13.00 17.91
C VAL A 138 -0.88 11.90 16.96
N MET A 139 -0.37 12.26 15.79
CA MET A 139 0.19 11.30 14.83
C MET A 139 1.50 10.69 15.33
N GLU A 140 2.39 11.51 15.90
CA GLU A 140 3.61 11.05 16.55
C GLU A 140 3.31 10.13 17.74
N GLU A 141 2.32 10.47 18.57
CA GLU A 141 1.88 9.66 19.69
C GLU A 141 1.36 8.29 19.23
N ALA A 142 0.51 8.26 18.19
CA ALA A 142 0.01 7.02 17.61
C ALA A 142 1.14 6.12 17.09
N LEU A 143 2.19 6.70 16.48
CA LEU A 143 3.38 5.94 16.07
C LEU A 143 4.18 5.42 17.27
N LEU A 144 4.36 6.24 18.30
CA LEU A 144 5.18 5.90 19.48
C LEU A 144 4.55 4.78 20.34
N PHE A 145 3.23 4.76 20.43
CA PHE A 145 2.48 3.82 21.26
C PHE A 145 1.78 2.72 20.43
N ALA A 146 2.05 2.66 19.13
CA ALA A 146 1.63 1.58 18.26
C ALA A 146 2.08 0.20 18.79
N PRO A 147 1.35 -0.88 18.42
CA PRO A 147 1.75 -2.23 18.81
C PRO A 147 3.13 -2.58 18.27
N VAL A 148 3.87 -3.38 19.04
CA VAL A 148 5.14 -3.94 18.56
C VAL A 148 4.83 -5.02 17.52
N LEU A 149 5.05 -4.67 16.26
CA LEU A 149 4.90 -5.58 15.12
C LEU A 149 6.11 -6.49 15.01
N GLN A 150 5.88 -7.77 14.69
CA GLN A 150 6.95 -8.77 14.63
C GLN A 150 7.65 -8.77 13.27
N TYR A 151 6.91 -8.45 12.21
CA TYR A 151 7.36 -8.59 10.82
C TYR A 151 7.28 -7.26 10.06
N GLY A 152 6.24 -6.47 10.28
CA GLY A 152 6.06 -5.16 9.66
C GLY A 152 6.61 -4.00 10.49
N ALA A 153 6.47 -2.80 9.94
CA ALA A 153 6.82 -1.55 10.60
C ALA A 153 5.77 -0.47 10.30
N LEU A 154 5.59 0.42 11.28
CA LEU A 154 4.80 1.64 11.14
C LEU A 154 5.72 2.84 10.96
N PHE A 155 5.29 3.82 10.17
CA PHE A 155 5.97 5.10 10.02
C PHE A 155 4.98 6.17 9.59
N LEU A 156 5.37 7.42 9.79
CA LEU A 156 4.63 8.59 9.33
C LEU A 156 5.23 9.10 8.03
N GLU A 157 4.38 9.47 7.08
CA GLU A 157 4.78 10.11 5.84
C GLU A 157 3.84 11.29 5.54
N GLU A 158 4.39 12.44 5.16
CA GLU A 158 3.59 13.60 4.76
C GLU A 158 2.94 13.34 3.40
N ASN A 159 1.62 13.47 3.34
CA ASN A 159 0.87 13.32 2.12
C ASN A 159 1.05 14.56 1.22
N PRO A 160 1.58 14.41 0.00
CA PRO A 160 1.88 15.55 -0.87
C PRO A 160 0.64 16.32 -1.37
N HIS A 161 -0.57 15.75 -1.23
CA HIS A 161 -1.81 16.36 -1.73
C HIS A 161 -2.46 17.32 -0.73
N ASP A 162 -2.34 17.04 0.56
CA ASP A 162 -2.98 17.83 1.61
C ASP A 162 -2.01 18.32 2.70
N GLY A 163 -0.78 17.80 2.75
CA GLY A 163 0.27 18.17 3.70
C GLY A 163 0.09 17.57 5.09
N LEU A 164 -0.84 16.61 5.26
CA LEU A 164 -1.08 15.93 6.53
C LEU A 164 -0.17 14.70 6.66
N LEU A 165 0.10 14.29 7.91
CA LEU A 165 0.81 13.04 8.17
C LEU A 165 -0.13 11.85 8.02
N ASP A 166 0.27 10.88 7.20
CA ASP A 166 -0.38 9.60 7.07
C ASP A 166 0.40 8.53 7.85
N LEU A 167 -0.31 7.70 8.62
CA LEU A 167 0.28 6.54 9.30
C LEU A 167 0.28 5.33 8.36
N ILE A 168 1.46 4.81 8.06
CA ILE A 168 1.66 3.75 7.06
C ILE A 168 2.18 2.48 7.72
N TYR A 169 1.52 1.37 7.45
CA TYR A 169 2.02 0.03 7.75
C TYR A 169 2.69 -0.58 6.52
N ARG A 170 3.91 -1.10 6.69
CA ARG A 170 4.68 -1.79 5.65
C ARG A 170 5.21 -3.12 6.15
N LEU A 171 5.01 -4.17 5.35
CA LEU A 171 5.67 -5.46 5.48
C LEU A 171 6.49 -5.74 4.23
N ALA A 172 7.81 -5.82 4.36
CA ALA A 172 8.71 -6.07 3.24
C ALA A 172 9.58 -7.30 3.51
N VAL A 173 9.61 -8.25 2.57
CA VAL A 173 10.35 -9.50 2.71
C VAL A 173 11.32 -9.67 1.54
N PRO A 174 12.63 -9.86 1.82
CA PRO A 174 13.58 -10.23 0.78
C PRO A 174 13.27 -11.64 0.27
N LEU A 175 13.19 -11.78 -1.04
CA LEU A 175 13.00 -13.04 -1.74
C LEU A 175 14.37 -13.60 -2.13
N TYR A 176 14.80 -14.63 -1.41
CA TYR A 176 15.98 -15.42 -1.75
C TYR A 176 15.67 -16.93 -1.69
N PRO A 177 15.69 -17.66 -2.82
CA PRO A 177 15.96 -17.19 -4.19
C PRO A 177 14.92 -16.17 -4.69
N PRO A 178 15.23 -15.37 -5.74
CA PRO A 178 14.37 -14.28 -6.24
C PRO A 178 13.15 -14.80 -7.01
N LEU A 179 12.29 -15.52 -6.30
CA LEU A 179 11.09 -16.14 -6.83
C LEU A 179 9.96 -16.06 -5.80
N LEU A 180 8.87 -15.38 -6.18
CA LEU A 180 7.63 -15.43 -5.41
C LEU A 180 6.88 -16.72 -5.74
N THR A 181 6.92 -17.69 -4.81
CA THR A 181 6.13 -18.92 -4.90
C THR A 181 4.74 -18.72 -4.28
N THR A 182 3.75 -19.50 -4.72
CA THR A 182 2.39 -19.49 -4.12
C THR A 182 2.43 -19.65 -2.61
N ARG A 183 3.19 -20.65 -2.09
CA ARG A 183 3.32 -20.89 -0.65
C ARG A 183 3.92 -19.70 0.10
N LEU A 184 4.84 -18.98 -0.53
CA LEU A 184 5.45 -17.78 0.07
C LEU A 184 4.46 -16.62 0.08
N ALA A 185 3.75 -16.40 -1.04
CA ALA A 185 2.70 -15.40 -1.13
C ALA A 185 1.58 -15.65 -0.10
N GLU A 186 1.12 -16.90 0.07
CA GLU A 186 0.13 -17.28 1.09
C GLU A 186 0.60 -16.93 2.50
N ARG A 187 1.85 -17.26 2.84
CA ARG A 187 2.42 -16.95 4.15
C ARG A 187 2.51 -15.45 4.39
N MET A 188 2.97 -14.70 3.40
CA MET A 188 3.09 -13.25 3.51
C MET A 188 1.73 -12.58 3.68
N PHE A 189 0.73 -13.00 2.90
CA PHE A 189 -0.63 -12.49 3.01
C PHE A 189 -1.24 -12.84 4.38
N SER A 190 -0.96 -14.04 4.90
CA SER A 190 -1.41 -14.43 6.24
C SER A 190 -0.75 -13.62 7.36
N ILE A 191 0.55 -13.34 7.26
CA ILE A 191 1.27 -12.48 8.22
C ILE A 191 0.72 -11.07 8.16
N PHE A 192 0.59 -10.51 6.96
CA PHE A 192 0.04 -9.18 6.73
C PHE A 192 -1.38 -9.04 7.29
N SER A 193 -2.26 -10.00 6.99
CA SER A 193 -3.63 -10.00 7.50
C SER A 193 -3.68 -10.02 9.03
N PHE A 194 -2.85 -10.86 9.67
CA PHE A 194 -2.75 -10.90 11.13
C PHE A 194 -2.26 -9.59 11.72
N GLU A 195 -1.11 -9.08 11.25
CA GLU A 195 -0.53 -7.85 11.79
C GLU A 195 -1.39 -6.62 11.50
N LEU A 196 -2.06 -6.56 10.35
CA LEU A 196 -2.99 -5.48 10.03
C LEU A 196 -4.19 -5.49 10.98
N LYS A 197 -4.75 -6.67 11.26
CA LYS A 197 -5.84 -6.81 12.23
C LYS A 197 -5.42 -6.33 13.62
N GLU A 198 -4.27 -6.78 14.11
CA GLU A 198 -3.75 -6.36 15.42
C GLU A 198 -3.47 -4.84 15.45
N THR A 199 -2.99 -4.28 14.33
CA THR A 199 -2.76 -2.85 14.19
C THR A 199 -4.07 -2.06 14.30
N PHE A 200 -5.12 -2.45 13.57
CA PHE A 200 -6.40 -1.75 13.69
C PHE A 200 -7.02 -1.90 15.07
N LEU A 201 -6.96 -3.10 15.66
CA LEU A 201 -7.48 -3.31 17.01
C LEU A 201 -6.80 -2.35 18.00
N ALA A 202 -5.47 -2.22 17.95
CA ALA A 202 -4.75 -1.29 18.81
C ALA A 202 -5.10 0.18 18.51
N LEU A 203 -5.29 0.54 17.24
CA LEU A 203 -5.65 1.91 16.85
C LEU A 203 -7.09 2.29 17.22
N THR A 204 -8.01 1.32 17.39
CA THR A 204 -9.38 1.62 17.83
C THR A 204 -9.47 2.18 19.25
N ASP A 205 -8.43 2.00 20.06
CA ASP A 205 -8.34 2.56 21.41
C ASP A 205 -7.82 4.00 21.44
N TYR A 206 -7.36 4.54 20.29
CA TYR A 206 -6.90 5.93 20.21
C TYR A 206 -8.09 6.87 19.96
N PRO A 207 -8.16 8.01 20.68
CA PRO A 207 -9.23 8.96 20.48
C PRO A 207 -9.17 9.53 19.05
N GLU A 208 -10.30 9.46 18.34
CA GLU A 208 -10.58 10.35 17.21
C GLU A 208 -10.59 11.77 17.76
N GLY A 209 -9.46 12.47 17.64
CA GLY A 209 -9.33 13.87 18.05
C GLY A 209 -10.09 14.81 17.13
#